data_AF-A0A4R4GDS3-F1
#
_entry.id   AF-A0A4R4GDS3-F1
#
_cell.length_a   1.000
_cell.length_b   1.000
_cell.length_c   1.000
_cell.angle_alpha   90.00
_cell.angle_beta   90.00
_cell.angle_gamma   90.00
#
_symmetry.space_group_name_H-M   'P 1'
#
loop_
_entity.id
_entity.type
_entity.pdbx_description
1 polymer ?
#
loop_
_entity_poly.entity_id
_entity_poly.type
_entity_poly.pdbx_seq_one_letter_code
_entity_poly.pdbx_strand_id
1 'polypeptide(L)'
;MKKKSFLSGIGAKLALAAVALTTVVFTSCEKEEFNVEPIEQAPASATIFATVYDQTTGENLGTATTTIAAGENGAIAKQKVTVICPFSSAEYLPVASIDVEVPEVAKGQMILIPVTFYAQKIASAAQNVSTSKDEDSIEQVKSESNKTSKEYTGTGKPQEVEYDALVGTKILNKTELYSYIETLVNSRAMSNDNVIAVLKALVDTYDNMATKTIKTEVTMTEGVTFVFKPVTPMTEYVMSISATVDNVIYTIPNVKVKEAGTTDAGLEVLSHGHGHGDNGNAGGGAAGK
;
A
#
# COMPACT_ATOMS: atom_id res chain seq x y z
N MET A 1 14.97 -12.38 38.68
CA MET A 1 14.33 -11.04 38.66
C MET A 1 15.40 -9.96 38.79
N LYS A 2 15.66 -9.19 37.72
CA LYS A 2 15.97 -7.74 37.75
C LYS A 2 16.10 -7.26 36.30
N LYS A 3 15.43 -6.14 36.05
CA LYS A 3 15.02 -5.55 34.78
C LYS A 3 16.23 -5.24 33.88
N LYS A 4 16.10 -5.46 32.57
CA LYS A 4 16.82 -4.67 31.57
C LYS A 4 15.81 -4.00 30.65
N SER A 5 15.97 -2.69 30.64
CA SER A 5 15.10 -1.68 30.07
C SER A 5 14.91 -1.87 28.56
N PHE A 6 13.66 -1.89 28.11
CA PHE A 6 13.28 -1.57 26.74
C PHE A 6 13.05 -0.06 26.68
N LEU A 7 13.87 0.67 25.91
CA LEU A 7 13.54 1.90 25.17
C LEU A 7 14.81 2.68 24.78
N SER A 8 14.70 3.34 23.62
CA SER A 8 15.66 4.24 22.94
C SER A 8 16.84 3.51 22.25
N GLY A 9 17.17 3.78 20.99
CA GLY A 9 16.77 4.83 20.07
C GLY A 9 17.93 5.03 19.06
N ILE A 10 17.67 5.81 18.00
CA ILE A 10 18.57 6.18 16.88
C ILE A 10 18.49 5.17 15.73
N GLY A 11 17.97 5.47 14.55
CA GLY A 11 17.70 6.77 13.93
C GLY A 11 18.16 6.75 12.48
N ALA A 12 17.46 6.04 11.61
CA ALA A 12 17.65 6.18 10.16
C ALA A 12 16.76 7.33 9.68
N LYS A 13 17.39 8.49 9.51
CA LYS A 13 16.82 9.70 8.93
C LYS A 13 16.32 9.40 7.52
N LEU A 14 15.02 9.27 7.35
CA LEU A 14 14.37 9.43 6.05
C LEU A 14 14.42 10.93 5.71
N ALA A 15 15.42 11.31 4.93
CA ALA A 15 15.46 12.64 4.32
C ALA A 15 14.44 12.66 3.20
N LEU A 16 13.24 13.19 3.48
CA LEU A 16 12.30 13.60 2.45
C LEU A 16 12.94 14.79 1.73
N ALA A 17 13.41 14.57 0.51
CA ALA A 17 13.95 15.64 -0.32
C ALA A 17 12.81 16.57 -0.73
N ALA A 18 12.63 17.65 0.03
CA ALA A 18 11.79 18.77 -0.37
C ALA A 18 12.42 19.42 -1.61
N VAL A 19 11.82 19.18 -2.79
CA VAL A 19 12.11 19.98 -3.97
C VAL A 19 11.50 21.35 -3.72
N ALA A 20 12.35 22.31 -3.33
CA ALA A 20 11.98 23.71 -3.27
C ALA A 20 11.59 24.16 -4.68
N LEU A 21 10.31 24.47 -4.87
CA LEU A 21 9.80 25.09 -6.08
C LEU A 21 10.40 26.51 -6.15
N THR A 22 11.55 26.64 -6.82
CA THR A 22 12.17 27.94 -7.07
C THR A 22 11.24 28.73 -7.98
N THR A 23 10.64 29.75 -7.41
CA THR A 23 9.86 30.79 -8.09
C THR A 23 10.62 31.33 -9.29
N VAL A 24 10.11 31.08 -10.50
CA VAL A 24 10.59 31.72 -11.71
C VAL A 24 10.12 33.18 -11.67
N VAL A 25 11.05 34.09 -11.45
CA VAL A 25 10.78 35.53 -11.47
C VAL A 25 10.71 35.97 -12.93
N PHE A 26 9.51 35.95 -13.52
CA PHE A 26 9.27 36.62 -14.80
C PHE A 26 9.15 38.12 -14.54
N THR A 27 10.22 38.87 -14.82
CA THR A 27 10.14 40.33 -14.96
C THR A 27 9.68 40.65 -16.38
N SER A 28 8.41 41.01 -16.59
CA SER A 28 7.99 41.97 -17.63
C SER A 28 6.46 42.12 -17.71
N CYS A 29 6.02 43.36 -17.44
CA CYS A 29 4.78 44.03 -17.84
C CYS A 29 3.43 43.53 -17.30
N GLU A 30 2.61 44.54 -16.94
CA GLU A 30 1.22 44.52 -16.48
C GLU A 30 0.90 43.69 -15.22
N LYS A 31 1.00 44.38 -14.08
CA LYS A 31 0.43 43.97 -12.78
C LYS A 31 -1.10 43.90 -12.89
N GLU A 32 -1.63 42.75 -13.27
CA GLU A 32 -2.74 42.21 -12.51
C GLU A 32 -2.14 41.55 -11.27
N GLU A 33 -2.40 42.12 -10.09
CA GLU A 33 -2.31 41.36 -8.85
C GLU A 33 -3.35 40.25 -8.94
N PHE A 34 -2.99 39.15 -9.59
CA PHE A 34 -3.65 37.89 -9.39
C PHE A 34 -3.40 37.54 -7.93
N ASN A 35 -4.35 37.92 -7.09
CA ASN A 35 -4.51 37.38 -5.76
C ASN A 35 -4.96 35.92 -5.94
N VAL A 36 -4.05 35.08 -6.46
CA VAL A 36 -4.27 33.64 -6.48
C VAL A 36 -4.21 33.26 -5.02
N GLU A 37 -5.38 33.07 -4.41
CA GLU A 37 -5.45 32.46 -3.09
C GLU A 37 -4.58 31.19 -3.16
N PRO A 38 -3.65 30.98 -2.22
CA PRO A 38 -2.88 29.75 -2.16
C PRO A 38 -3.88 28.60 -2.20
N ILE A 39 -3.76 27.72 -3.20
CA ILE A 39 -4.63 26.53 -3.28
C ILE A 39 -4.50 25.83 -1.94
N GLU A 40 -5.59 25.81 -1.18
CA GLU A 40 -5.61 25.12 0.09
C GLU A 40 -5.43 23.64 -0.23
N GLN A 41 -4.29 23.07 0.19
CA GLN A 41 -4.01 21.67 -0.03
C GLN A 41 -5.09 20.83 0.65
N ALA A 42 -5.51 19.75 0.01
CA ALA A 42 -6.44 18.82 0.64
C ALA A 42 -5.86 18.27 1.96
N PRO A 43 -6.69 17.93 2.96
CA PRO A 43 -6.21 17.19 4.12
C PRO A 43 -5.50 15.88 3.72
N ALA A 44 -4.53 15.46 4.52
CA ALA A 44 -3.87 14.17 4.35
C ALA A 44 -4.86 13.00 4.45
N SER A 45 -4.57 11.90 3.75
CA SER A 45 -5.35 10.66 3.84
C SER A 45 -4.43 9.45 3.89
N ALA A 46 -4.69 8.53 4.82
CA ALA A 46 -4.01 7.25 4.86
C ALA A 46 -5.03 6.12 4.84
N THR A 47 -4.91 5.21 3.88
CA THR A 47 -5.79 4.04 3.75
C THR A 47 -5.01 2.78 4.07
N ILE A 48 -5.48 2.02 5.05
CA ILE A 48 -5.01 0.66 5.30
C ILE A 48 -5.84 -0.28 4.42
N PHE A 49 -5.18 -1.08 3.58
CA PHE A 49 -5.82 -2.06 2.71
C PHE A 49 -5.45 -3.48 3.15
N ALA A 50 -6.36 -4.11 3.88
CA ALA A 50 -6.20 -5.47 4.35
C ALA A 50 -6.68 -6.48 3.29
N THR A 51 -5.86 -7.48 3.00
CA THR A 51 -6.22 -8.63 2.15
C THR A 51 -6.05 -9.92 2.93
N VAL A 52 -6.98 -10.86 2.79
CA VAL A 52 -6.90 -12.18 3.42
C VAL A 52 -6.74 -13.24 2.34
N TYR A 53 -5.76 -14.13 2.49
CA TYR A 53 -5.56 -15.29 1.63
C TYR A 53 -5.78 -16.59 2.40
N ASP A 54 -6.37 -17.60 1.73
CA ASP A 54 -6.36 -18.98 2.21
C ASP A 54 -4.91 -19.49 2.18
N GLN A 55 -4.39 -19.94 3.33
CA GLN A 55 -3.00 -20.38 3.48
C GLN A 55 -2.69 -21.76 2.87
N THR A 56 -3.68 -22.39 2.24
CA THR A 56 -3.58 -23.65 1.51
C THR A 56 -3.64 -23.44 0.00
N THR A 57 -4.60 -22.63 -0.47
CA THR A 57 -4.86 -22.47 -1.90
C THR A 57 -4.31 -21.16 -2.47
N GLY A 58 -4.00 -20.17 -1.61
CA GLY A 58 -3.66 -18.81 -2.03
C GLY A 58 -4.86 -18.00 -2.53
N GLU A 59 -6.08 -18.52 -2.43
CA GLU A 59 -7.29 -17.80 -2.85
C GLU A 59 -7.54 -16.57 -1.98
N ASN A 60 -8.00 -15.48 -2.60
CA ASN A 60 -8.39 -14.28 -1.88
C ASN A 60 -9.74 -14.50 -1.19
N LEU A 61 -9.76 -14.48 0.14
CA LEU A 61 -10.94 -14.70 0.98
C LEU A 61 -11.69 -13.41 1.30
N GLY A 62 -11.12 -12.25 0.95
CA GLY A 62 -11.73 -10.95 1.17
C GLY A 62 -10.72 -9.84 1.36
N THR A 63 -11.25 -8.62 1.32
CA THR A 63 -10.48 -7.38 1.52
C THR A 63 -11.27 -6.41 2.37
N ALA A 64 -10.57 -5.54 3.11
CA ALA A 64 -11.18 -4.43 3.84
C ALA A 64 -10.30 -3.18 3.76
N THR A 65 -10.94 -2.02 3.77
CA THR A 65 -10.28 -0.73 3.85
C THR A 65 -10.56 -0.07 5.19
N THR A 66 -9.56 0.62 5.72
CA THR A 66 -9.73 1.51 6.88
C THR A 66 -9.04 2.82 6.57
N THR A 67 -9.82 3.90 6.53
CA THR A 67 -9.31 5.25 6.26
C THR A 67 -9.02 5.95 7.58
N ILE A 68 -7.85 6.58 7.65
CA ILE A 68 -7.42 7.42 8.75
C ILE A 68 -7.55 8.87 8.28
N ALA A 69 -8.44 9.60 8.93
CA ALA A 69 -8.64 11.01 8.66
C ALA A 69 -7.50 11.85 9.23
N ALA A 70 -7.17 12.93 8.53
CA ALA A 70 -6.28 13.97 9.07
C ALA A 70 -6.86 14.63 10.34
N GLY A 71 -5.95 15.12 11.19
CA GLY A 71 -6.31 15.99 12.30
C GLY A 71 -6.64 17.42 11.84
N GLU A 72 -6.89 18.31 12.81
CA GLU A 72 -7.28 19.71 12.55
C GLU A 72 -6.27 20.49 11.71
N ASN A 73 -4.98 20.15 11.80
CA ASN A 73 -3.92 20.76 11.00
C ASN A 73 -3.85 20.23 9.55
N GLY A 74 -4.73 19.31 9.17
CA GLY A 74 -4.76 18.68 7.86
C GLY A 74 -3.66 17.62 7.64
N ALA A 75 -2.91 17.23 8.68
CA ALA A 75 -1.89 16.18 8.63
C ALA A 75 -2.31 14.96 9.47
N ILE A 76 -1.67 13.81 9.24
CA ILE A 76 -1.80 12.60 10.07
C ILE A 76 -0.52 12.42 10.87
N ALA A 77 -0.63 12.31 12.19
CA ALA A 77 0.51 12.04 13.06
C ALA A 77 0.89 10.56 13.00
N LYS A 78 2.18 10.25 13.24
CA LYS A 78 2.64 8.87 13.37
C LYS A 78 1.86 8.16 14.49
N GLN A 79 1.28 7.01 14.18
CA GLN A 79 0.50 6.22 15.15
C GLN A 79 0.58 4.72 14.86
N LYS A 80 0.20 3.91 15.85
CA LYS A 80 0.01 2.47 15.66
C LYS A 80 -1.46 2.15 15.55
N VAL A 81 -1.82 1.32 14.57
CA VAL A 81 -3.19 0.87 14.34
C VAL A 81 -3.21 -0.64 14.36
N THR A 82 -4.05 -1.21 15.22
CA THR A 82 -4.32 -2.66 15.25
C THR A 82 -5.35 -2.99 14.19
N VAL A 83 -4.95 -3.75 13.18
CA VAL A 83 -5.80 -4.21 12.08
C VAL A 83 -6.32 -5.59 12.41
N ILE A 84 -7.64 -5.73 12.46
CA ILE A 84 -8.32 -7.01 12.67
C ILE A 84 -8.52 -7.68 11.32
N CYS A 85 -8.30 -8.99 11.24
CA CYS A 85 -8.58 -9.77 10.03
C CYS A 85 -10.06 -9.59 9.66
N PRO A 86 -10.39 -9.13 8.43
CA PRO A 86 -11.78 -8.90 8.03
C PRO A 86 -12.54 -10.19 7.68
N PHE A 87 -11.91 -11.36 7.80
CA PHE A 87 -12.48 -12.66 7.48
C PHE A 87 -12.59 -13.54 8.74
N SER A 88 -13.73 -14.20 8.90
CA SER A 88 -13.96 -15.20 9.93
C SER A 88 -14.88 -16.30 9.41
N SER A 89 -14.52 -17.56 9.68
CA SER A 89 -15.31 -18.75 9.33
C SER A 89 -14.97 -19.88 10.29
N ALA A 90 -15.95 -20.74 10.58
CA ALA A 90 -15.77 -21.90 11.45
C ALA A 90 -14.84 -22.98 10.87
N GLU A 91 -14.56 -22.93 9.56
CA GLU A 91 -13.62 -23.85 8.90
C GLU A 91 -12.15 -23.46 9.07
N TYR A 92 -11.88 -22.26 9.61
CA TYR A 92 -10.54 -21.69 9.72
C TYR A 92 -10.16 -21.46 11.18
N LEU A 93 -8.86 -21.51 11.46
CA LEU A 93 -8.33 -21.09 12.75
C LEU A 93 -8.49 -19.58 12.93
N PRO A 94 -8.63 -19.10 14.19
CA PRO A 94 -8.60 -17.66 14.47
C PRO A 94 -7.32 -17.02 13.97
N VAL A 95 -7.45 -15.91 13.23
CA VAL A 95 -6.32 -15.13 12.71
C VAL A 95 -6.01 -14.00 13.69
N ALA A 96 -4.75 -13.90 14.12
CA ALA A 96 -4.29 -12.81 15.00
C ALA A 96 -4.38 -11.45 14.30
N SER A 97 -4.62 -10.38 15.06
CA SER A 97 -4.51 -9.01 14.54
C SER A 97 -3.06 -8.63 14.25
N ILE A 98 -2.88 -7.66 13.35
CA ILE A 98 -1.57 -7.11 12.97
C ILE A 98 -1.51 -5.65 13.41
N ASP A 99 -0.47 -5.28 14.14
CA ASP A 99 -0.18 -3.88 14.46
C ASP A 99 0.63 -3.24 13.33
N VAL A 100 0.11 -2.14 12.79
CA VAL A 100 0.71 -1.40 11.67
C VAL A 100 1.17 -0.04 12.15
N GLU A 101 2.38 0.36 11.78
CA GLU A 101 2.83 1.75 11.96
C GLU A 101 2.34 2.60 10.79
N VAL A 102 1.49 3.57 11.09
CA VAL A 102 1.08 4.61 10.16
C VAL A 102 2.12 5.73 10.29
N PRO A 103 2.83 6.10 9.21
CA PRO A 103 3.82 7.16 9.26
C PRO A 103 3.16 8.53 9.47
N GLU A 104 3.96 9.55 9.75
CA GLU A 104 3.50 10.92 9.62
C GLU A 104 3.19 11.22 8.14
N VAL A 105 2.04 11.83 7.87
CA VAL A 105 1.57 12.17 6.52
C VAL A 105 1.24 13.65 6.48
N ALA A 106 1.93 14.41 5.64
CA ALA A 106 1.73 15.85 5.53
C ALA A 106 0.41 16.18 4.81
N LYS A 107 -0.12 17.39 5.05
CA LYS A 107 -1.26 17.93 4.29
C LYS A 107 -0.98 17.80 2.79
N GLY A 108 -2.00 17.41 2.02
CA GLY A 108 -1.92 17.15 0.59
C GLY A 108 -1.41 15.76 0.19
N GLN A 109 -0.85 14.97 1.12
CA GLN A 109 -0.37 13.63 0.81
C GLN A 109 -1.44 12.56 1.01
N MET A 110 -1.39 11.55 0.16
CA MET A 110 -2.27 10.38 0.22
C MET A 110 -1.43 9.12 0.18
N ILE A 111 -1.65 8.20 1.13
CA ILE A 111 -0.91 6.94 1.19
C ILE A 111 -1.83 5.73 1.30
N LEU A 112 -1.34 4.59 0.81
CA LEU A 112 -1.93 3.28 1.04
C LEU A 112 -0.94 2.36 1.76
N ILE A 113 -1.36 1.78 2.88
CA ILE A 113 -0.59 0.79 3.63
C ILE A 113 -1.20 -0.60 3.38
N PRO A 114 -0.54 -1.49 2.63
CA PRO A 114 -1.02 -2.85 2.43
C PRO A 114 -0.81 -3.69 3.69
N VAL A 115 -1.79 -4.54 4.00
CA VAL A 115 -1.71 -5.53 5.08
C VAL A 115 -2.19 -6.87 4.53
N THR A 116 -1.43 -7.93 4.77
CA THR A 116 -1.80 -9.28 4.31
C THR A 116 -1.99 -10.21 5.50
N PHE A 117 -3.14 -10.88 5.54
CA PHE A 117 -3.46 -11.93 6.47
C PHE A 117 -3.47 -13.28 5.76
N TYR A 118 -3.10 -14.33 6.49
CA TYR A 118 -3.19 -15.71 6.03
C TYR A 118 -4.14 -16.46 6.96
N ALA A 119 -5.23 -16.99 6.41
CA ALA A 119 -6.20 -17.79 7.15
C ALA A 119 -5.89 -19.28 6.94
N GLN A 120 -5.59 -19.98 8.03
CA GLN A 120 -5.30 -21.42 7.98
C GLN A 120 -6.59 -22.23 8.14
N LYS A 121 -6.92 -23.04 7.13
CA LYS A 121 -8.04 -23.99 7.22
C LYS A 121 -7.72 -25.10 8.23
N ILE A 122 -8.68 -25.45 9.10
CA ILE A 122 -8.49 -26.48 10.15
C ILE A 122 -8.17 -27.84 9.53
N ALA A 123 -8.85 -28.17 8.42
CA ALA A 123 -8.67 -29.41 7.68
C ALA A 123 -7.51 -29.36 6.66
N SER A 124 -6.69 -28.31 6.65
CA SER A 124 -5.56 -28.23 5.74
C SER A 124 -4.53 -29.33 6.01
N ALA A 125 -3.91 -29.83 4.94
CA ALA A 125 -2.82 -30.80 5.03
C ALA A 125 -1.55 -30.17 5.62
N ALA A 126 -1.34 -28.87 5.41
CA ALA A 126 -0.30 -28.09 6.07
C ALA A 126 -0.87 -27.41 7.31
N GLN A 127 -0.36 -27.77 8.48
CA GLN A 127 -0.80 -27.27 9.78
C GLN A 127 0.32 -26.54 10.51
N ASN A 128 -0.05 -25.72 11.51
CA ASN A 128 0.89 -24.98 12.35
C ASN A 128 1.87 -24.16 11.50
N VAL A 129 1.36 -23.51 10.46
CA VAL A 129 2.20 -22.75 9.55
C VAL A 129 2.77 -21.54 10.29
N SER A 130 4.07 -21.35 10.19
CA SER A 130 4.76 -20.20 10.77
C SER A 130 5.85 -19.71 9.82
N THR A 131 6.16 -18.43 9.96
CA THR A 131 7.16 -17.74 9.15
C THR A 131 8.15 -17.02 10.05
N SER A 132 9.40 -16.92 9.62
CA SER A 132 10.43 -16.15 10.29
C SER A 132 11.17 -15.30 9.29
N LYS A 133 11.12 -13.98 9.47
CA LYS A 133 11.85 -13.01 8.64
C LYS A 133 13.28 -12.87 9.16
N ASP A 134 14.25 -12.85 8.26
CA ASP A 134 15.62 -12.51 8.59
C ASP A 134 15.79 -10.99 8.53
N GLU A 135 15.81 -10.35 9.69
CA GLU A 135 15.88 -8.89 9.84
C GLU A 135 17.17 -8.29 9.26
N ASP A 136 18.27 -9.06 9.22
CA ASP A 136 19.56 -8.60 8.68
C ASP A 136 19.59 -8.64 7.14
N SER A 137 18.62 -9.30 6.52
CA SER A 137 18.51 -9.45 5.05
C SER A 137 17.61 -8.39 4.39
N ILE A 138 17.02 -7.48 5.17
CA ILE A 138 16.04 -6.51 4.67
C ILE A 138 16.75 -5.43 3.85
N GLU A 139 16.44 -5.38 2.56
CA GLU A 139 16.98 -4.41 1.62
C GLU A 139 15.85 -3.64 0.93
N GLN A 140 15.93 -2.30 0.93
CA GLN A 140 15.06 -1.50 0.08
C GLN A 140 15.54 -1.60 -1.36
N VAL A 141 14.64 -1.95 -2.27
CA VAL A 141 14.92 -2.00 -3.70
C VAL A 141 14.15 -0.92 -4.43
N LYS A 142 14.41 -0.77 -5.72
CA LYS A 142 13.80 0.26 -6.56
C LYS A 142 12.27 0.23 -6.44
N SER A 143 11.70 1.38 -6.12
CA SER A 143 10.25 1.58 -6.11
C SER A 143 9.65 1.34 -7.49
N GLU A 144 8.43 0.81 -7.51
CA GLU A 144 7.67 0.57 -8.72
C GLU A 144 6.63 1.68 -8.90
N SER A 145 6.68 2.33 -10.07
CA SER A 145 5.62 3.26 -10.47
C SER A 145 4.39 2.46 -10.87
N ASN A 146 3.27 2.76 -10.22
CA ASN A 146 1.98 2.21 -10.61
C ASN A 146 1.46 2.95 -11.86
N LYS A 147 0.40 2.39 -12.44
CA LYS A 147 -0.29 3.03 -13.55
C LYS A 147 -0.80 4.40 -13.13
N THR A 148 -0.49 5.43 -13.91
CA THR A 148 -1.12 6.76 -13.78
C THR A 148 -2.63 6.60 -13.85
N SER A 149 -3.37 7.25 -12.95
CA SER A 149 -4.83 7.22 -12.99
C SER A 149 -5.38 7.85 -14.27
N LYS A 150 -6.69 7.72 -14.47
CA LYS A 150 -7.39 8.62 -15.40
C LYS A 150 -7.29 10.07 -14.90
N GLU A 151 -7.54 11.00 -15.81
CA GLU A 151 -7.72 12.41 -15.47
C GLU A 151 -9.03 12.62 -14.72
N TYR A 152 -8.97 13.46 -13.70
CA TYR A 152 -10.12 13.94 -12.94
C TYR A 152 -10.19 15.46 -13.07
N THR A 153 -11.41 16.00 -13.07
CA THR A 153 -11.65 17.43 -12.91
C THR A 153 -12.20 17.66 -11.51
N GLY A 154 -11.65 18.62 -10.78
CA GLY A 154 -12.12 19.01 -9.46
C GLY A 154 -13.51 19.63 -9.54
N THR A 155 -14.31 19.38 -8.51
CA THR A 155 -15.70 19.83 -8.41
C THR A 155 -15.91 20.84 -7.28
N GLY A 156 -14.85 21.24 -6.57
CA GLY A 156 -14.93 22.05 -5.35
C GLY A 156 -15.57 21.31 -4.17
N LYS A 157 -15.91 20.03 -4.33
CA LYS A 157 -16.58 19.17 -3.36
C LYS A 157 -15.84 17.83 -3.27
N PRO A 158 -16.10 17.04 -2.21
CA PRO A 158 -15.57 15.69 -2.14
C PRO A 158 -16.07 14.84 -3.31
N GLN A 159 -15.14 14.16 -4.00
CA GLN A 159 -15.44 13.26 -5.11
C GLN A 159 -14.66 11.95 -5.01
N GLU A 160 -15.30 10.84 -5.37
CA GLU A 160 -14.64 9.53 -5.43
C GLU A 160 -13.65 9.50 -6.62
N VAL A 161 -12.42 9.11 -6.31
CA VAL A 161 -11.34 8.93 -7.25
C VAL A 161 -10.69 7.57 -7.04
N GLU A 162 -9.95 7.12 -8.05
CA GLU A 162 -9.36 5.79 -8.10
C GLU A 162 -7.89 5.88 -8.51
N TYR A 163 -7.05 5.09 -7.86
CA TYR A 163 -5.66 4.90 -8.23
C TYR A 163 -5.24 3.45 -8.01
N ASP A 164 -4.22 3.02 -8.74
CA ASP A 164 -3.68 1.66 -8.61
C ASP A 164 -2.51 1.63 -7.63
N ALA A 165 -2.45 0.57 -6.81
CA ALA A 165 -1.35 0.31 -5.89
C ALA A 165 -0.96 -1.17 -5.90
N LEU A 166 0.34 -1.45 -5.77
CA LEU A 166 0.84 -2.81 -5.56
C LEU A 166 0.64 -3.23 -4.11
N VAL A 167 0.20 -4.47 -3.90
CA VAL A 167 0.02 -5.10 -2.59
C VAL A 167 0.56 -6.53 -2.61
N GLY A 168 0.84 -7.08 -1.42
CA GLY A 168 1.25 -8.48 -1.27
C GLY A 168 2.73 -8.72 -1.52
N THR A 169 3.06 -9.99 -1.78
CA THR A 169 4.44 -10.50 -1.82
C THR A 169 4.70 -11.33 -3.08
N LYS A 170 5.95 -11.35 -3.53
CA LYS A 170 6.41 -12.14 -4.67
C LYS A 170 7.59 -13.00 -4.26
N ILE A 171 7.57 -14.27 -4.63
CA ILE A 171 8.67 -15.20 -4.36
C ILE A 171 9.67 -15.16 -5.51
N LEU A 172 10.92 -14.80 -5.21
CA LEU A 172 11.94 -14.55 -6.24
C LEU A 172 12.69 -15.82 -6.67
N ASN A 173 12.82 -16.82 -5.79
CA ASN A 173 13.61 -18.02 -6.02
C ASN A 173 12.78 -19.32 -6.04
N LYS A 174 11.56 -19.23 -6.56
CA LYS A 174 10.57 -20.32 -6.57
C LYS A 174 11.10 -21.65 -7.12
N THR A 175 11.82 -21.64 -8.24
CA THR A 175 12.40 -22.85 -8.84
C THR A 175 13.39 -23.56 -7.90
N GLU A 176 14.25 -22.80 -7.23
CA GLU A 176 15.23 -23.33 -6.27
C GLU A 176 14.53 -23.95 -5.06
N LEU A 177 13.49 -23.28 -4.55
CA LEU A 177 12.68 -23.78 -3.45
C LEU A 177 11.98 -25.10 -3.83
N TYR A 178 11.48 -25.21 -5.05
CA TYR A 178 10.79 -26.42 -5.52
C TYR A 178 11.73 -27.60 -5.62
N SER A 179 12.95 -27.40 -6.14
CA SER A 179 13.99 -28.42 -6.12
C SER A 179 14.41 -28.80 -4.70
N TYR A 180 14.52 -27.82 -3.78
CA TYR A 180 14.82 -28.12 -2.38
C TYR A 180 13.73 -28.98 -1.72
N ILE A 181 12.45 -28.64 -1.91
CA ILE A 181 11.31 -29.38 -1.36
C ILE A 181 11.32 -30.85 -1.82
N GLU A 182 11.67 -31.10 -3.09
CA GLU A 182 11.78 -32.47 -3.63
C GLU A 182 12.86 -33.30 -2.91
N THR A 183 13.93 -32.66 -2.42
CA THR A 183 14.98 -33.34 -1.64
C THR A 183 14.67 -33.46 -0.15
N LEU A 184 13.78 -32.61 0.37
CA LEU A 184 13.45 -32.51 1.80
C LEU A 184 12.62 -33.71 2.30
N VAL A 185 11.75 -34.24 1.45
CA VAL A 185 10.78 -35.27 1.82
C VAL A 185 11.39 -36.67 1.73
N ASN A 186 11.79 -37.22 2.88
CA ASN A 186 12.30 -38.58 3.03
C ASN A 186 11.38 -39.45 3.92
N SER A 187 10.29 -39.97 3.33
CA SER A 187 9.37 -41.03 3.78
C SER A 187 8.84 -41.04 5.24
N ARG A 188 7.54 -40.77 5.43
CA ARG A 188 6.44 -41.73 5.75
C ARG A 188 5.11 -41.02 6.10
N ALA A 189 4.03 -41.79 5.92
CA ALA A 189 2.58 -41.61 6.18
C ALA A 189 1.70 -41.07 5.01
N MET A 190 2.14 -40.07 4.24
CA MET A 190 1.63 -39.70 2.91
C MET A 190 2.58 -40.19 1.82
N SER A 191 2.11 -40.27 0.56
CA SER A 191 3.06 -40.39 -0.56
C SER A 191 3.94 -39.14 -0.57
N ASN A 192 5.24 -39.30 -0.83
CA ASN A 192 6.16 -38.17 -0.88
C ASN A 192 5.66 -37.09 -1.86
N ASP A 193 5.05 -37.51 -2.97
CA ASP A 193 4.45 -36.62 -3.97
C ASP A 193 3.35 -35.72 -3.40
N ASN A 194 2.51 -36.24 -2.49
CA ASN A 194 1.46 -35.44 -1.84
C ASN A 194 2.06 -34.41 -0.89
N VAL A 195 3.08 -34.78 -0.10
CA VAL A 195 3.77 -33.83 0.80
C VAL A 195 4.46 -32.73 0.00
N ILE A 196 5.17 -33.09 -1.08
CA ILE A 196 5.83 -32.15 -1.98
C ILE A 196 4.81 -31.18 -2.58
N ALA A 197 3.67 -31.68 -3.07
CA ALA A 197 2.62 -30.83 -3.61
C ALA A 197 2.05 -29.85 -2.57
N VAL A 198 1.80 -30.32 -1.34
CA VAL A 198 1.32 -29.48 -0.22
C VAL A 198 2.33 -28.39 0.13
N LEU A 199 3.63 -28.71 0.22
CA LEU A 199 4.67 -27.74 0.55
C LEU A 199 4.89 -26.71 -0.58
N LYS A 200 4.80 -27.13 -1.85
CA LYS A 200 4.87 -26.22 -3.00
C LYS A 200 3.67 -25.26 -3.02
N ALA A 201 2.45 -25.79 -2.83
CA ALA A 201 1.24 -24.97 -2.71
C ALA A 201 1.32 -23.98 -1.54
N LEU A 202 1.91 -24.39 -0.42
CA LEU A 202 2.15 -23.49 0.71
C LEU A 202 3.08 -22.33 0.32
N VAL A 203 4.18 -22.59 -0.40
CA VAL A 203 5.06 -21.53 -0.93
C VAL A 203 4.30 -20.62 -1.89
N ASP A 204 3.47 -21.18 -2.77
CA ASP A 204 2.63 -20.43 -3.71
C ASP A 204 1.72 -19.40 -3.01
N THR A 205 1.26 -19.69 -1.79
CA THR A 205 0.40 -18.74 -1.06
C THR A 205 1.10 -17.41 -0.73
N TYR A 206 2.43 -17.39 -0.65
CA TYR A 206 3.24 -16.19 -0.43
C TYR A 206 3.69 -15.51 -1.73
N ASP A 207 3.23 -16.00 -2.89
CA ASP A 207 3.48 -15.40 -4.20
C ASP A 207 2.17 -14.76 -4.73
N ASN A 208 1.70 -13.75 -4.00
CA ASN A 208 0.36 -13.15 -4.14
C ASN A 208 0.37 -11.66 -4.53
N MET A 209 1.51 -11.15 -5.02
CA MET A 209 1.66 -9.76 -5.42
C MET A 209 0.66 -9.40 -6.53
N ALA A 210 -0.10 -8.33 -6.31
CA ALA A 210 -1.13 -7.89 -7.22
C ALA A 210 -1.26 -6.37 -7.23
N THR A 211 -1.71 -5.83 -8.36
CA THR A 211 -2.19 -4.46 -8.44
C THR A 211 -3.64 -4.41 -7.99
N LYS A 212 -3.98 -3.45 -7.12
CA LYS A 212 -5.34 -3.19 -6.64
C LYS A 212 -5.73 -1.75 -6.95
N THR A 213 -6.93 -1.59 -7.50
CA THR A 213 -7.56 -0.28 -7.65
C THR A 213 -8.19 0.12 -6.33
N ILE A 214 -7.78 1.28 -5.83
CA ILE A 214 -8.19 1.82 -4.54
C ILE A 214 -9.10 3.01 -4.79
N LYS A 215 -10.27 2.98 -4.17
CA LYS A 215 -11.22 4.09 -4.15
C LYS A 215 -10.96 4.95 -2.93
N THR A 216 -10.89 6.26 -3.14
CA THR A 216 -10.78 7.23 -2.05
C THR A 216 -11.55 8.50 -2.42
N GLU A 217 -11.78 9.36 -1.43
CA GLU A 217 -12.47 10.64 -1.62
C GLU A 217 -11.46 11.78 -1.56
N VAL A 218 -11.50 12.67 -2.54
CA VAL A 218 -10.62 13.84 -2.61
C VAL A 218 -11.46 15.08 -2.91
N THR A 219 -11.11 16.20 -2.28
CA THR A 219 -11.67 17.51 -2.62
C THR A 219 -10.61 18.32 -3.37
N MET A 220 -10.90 18.69 -4.61
CA MET A 220 -10.05 19.55 -5.44
C MET A 220 -10.87 20.75 -5.92
N THR A 221 -10.19 21.90 -6.07
CA THR A 221 -10.78 23.13 -6.58
C THR A 221 -11.52 22.89 -7.89
N GLU A 222 -12.70 23.51 -8.03
CA GLU A 222 -13.53 23.39 -9.23
C GLU A 222 -12.74 23.76 -10.50
N GLY A 223 -12.81 22.91 -11.52
CA GLY A 223 -12.14 23.14 -12.82
C GLY A 223 -10.65 22.80 -12.87
N VAL A 224 -10.02 22.43 -11.75
CA VAL A 224 -8.63 21.92 -11.76
C VAL A 224 -8.60 20.50 -12.33
N THR A 225 -7.78 20.25 -13.35
CA THR A 225 -7.57 18.89 -13.88
C THR A 225 -6.35 18.27 -13.23
N PHE A 226 -6.46 17.02 -12.75
CA PHE A 226 -5.41 16.32 -12.04
C PHE A 226 -5.38 14.81 -12.31
N VAL A 227 -4.24 14.18 -12.02
CA VAL A 227 -4.03 12.73 -12.07
C VAL A 227 -3.29 12.25 -10.82
N PHE A 228 -3.36 10.95 -10.54
CA PHE A 228 -2.51 10.27 -9.58
C PHE A 228 -1.34 9.61 -10.31
N LYS A 229 -0.14 9.70 -9.72
CA LYS A 229 1.06 8.97 -10.15
C LYS A 229 1.60 8.15 -8.98
N PRO A 230 0.94 7.04 -8.62
CA PRO A 230 1.27 6.33 -7.39
C PRO A 230 2.61 5.60 -7.50
N VAL A 231 3.39 5.59 -6.44
CA VAL A 231 4.67 4.89 -6.37
C VAL A 231 4.68 3.97 -5.16
N THR A 232 4.94 2.69 -5.38
CA THR A 232 5.04 1.68 -4.33
C THR A 232 6.52 1.36 -4.07
N PRO A 233 7.08 1.67 -2.89
CA PRO A 233 8.40 1.19 -2.50
C PRO A 233 8.35 -0.33 -2.32
N MET A 234 9.45 -0.98 -2.67
CA MET A 234 9.58 -2.43 -2.59
C MET A 234 10.69 -2.80 -1.63
N THR A 235 10.48 -3.84 -0.85
CA THR A 235 11.48 -4.38 0.08
C THR A 235 11.76 -5.82 -0.29
N GLU A 236 13.03 -6.20 -0.36
CA GLU A 236 13.45 -7.59 -0.50
C GLU A 236 14.02 -8.11 0.82
N TYR A 237 13.79 -9.38 1.12
CA TYR A 237 14.32 -10.05 2.31
C TYR A 237 14.27 -11.56 2.15
N VAL A 238 14.92 -12.24 3.09
CA VAL A 238 14.90 -13.69 3.24
C VAL A 238 13.99 -14.07 4.41
N MET A 239 13.24 -15.15 4.23
CA MET A 239 12.46 -15.77 5.31
C MET A 239 12.52 -17.30 5.26
N SER A 240 12.06 -17.94 6.33
CA SER A 240 11.76 -19.36 6.36
C SER A 240 10.27 -19.61 6.53
N ILE A 241 9.76 -20.68 5.92
CA ILE A 241 8.40 -21.17 6.12
C ILE A 241 8.49 -22.54 6.80
N SER A 242 7.80 -22.72 7.92
CA SER A 242 7.69 -24.02 8.60
C SER A 242 6.23 -24.45 8.68
N ALA A 243 5.97 -25.74 8.45
CA ALA A 243 4.65 -26.34 8.56
C ALA A 243 4.73 -27.81 9.00
N THR A 244 3.72 -28.25 9.72
CA THR A 244 3.49 -29.67 10.02
C THR A 244 2.64 -30.28 8.92
N VAL A 245 3.18 -31.26 8.21
CA VAL A 245 2.46 -32.05 7.21
C VAL A 245 2.54 -33.50 7.64
N ASP A 246 1.38 -34.11 7.86
CA ASP A 246 1.29 -35.51 8.29
C ASP A 246 2.15 -35.84 9.52
N ASN A 247 2.02 -34.99 10.55
CA ASN A 247 2.76 -35.07 11.82
C ASN A 247 4.29 -34.89 11.72
N VAL A 248 4.81 -34.53 10.55
CA VAL A 248 6.22 -34.20 10.35
C VAL A 248 6.38 -32.70 10.12
N ILE A 249 7.31 -32.08 10.81
CA ILE A 249 7.64 -30.65 10.63
C ILE A 249 8.62 -30.52 9.48
N TYR A 250 8.23 -29.74 8.48
CA TYR A 250 9.08 -29.34 7.37
C TYR A 250 9.42 -27.86 7.51
N THR A 251 10.66 -27.51 7.18
CA THR A 251 11.12 -26.12 7.12
C THR A 251 11.74 -25.86 5.76
N ILE A 252 11.25 -24.83 5.10
CA ILE A 252 11.72 -24.33 3.81
C ILE A 252 12.52 -23.05 4.11
N PRO A 253 13.86 -23.12 4.14
CA PRO A 253 14.70 -21.95 4.40
C PRO A 253 14.91 -21.13 3.14
N ASN A 254 15.54 -19.96 3.30
CA ASN A 254 16.05 -19.14 2.18
C ASN A 254 14.99 -18.72 1.16
N VAL A 255 13.75 -18.51 1.59
CA VAL A 255 12.68 -17.99 0.75
C VAL A 255 12.94 -16.51 0.51
N LYS A 256 13.30 -16.13 -0.72
CA LYS A 256 13.56 -14.74 -1.10
C LYS A 256 12.24 -14.08 -1.49
N VAL A 257 11.86 -13.05 -0.75
CA VAL A 257 10.59 -12.35 -0.90
C VAL A 257 10.83 -10.94 -1.36
N LYS A 258 10.00 -10.47 -2.30
CA LYS A 258 9.81 -9.06 -2.62
C LYS A 258 8.43 -8.63 -2.14
N GLU A 259 8.36 -7.63 -1.27
CA GLU A 259 7.14 -7.17 -0.61
C GLU A 259 6.81 -5.73 -1.01
N ALA A 260 5.53 -5.48 -1.29
CA ALA A 260 5.02 -4.14 -1.55
C ALA A 260 4.85 -3.37 -0.24
N GLY A 261 5.48 -2.19 -0.16
CA GLY A 261 5.38 -1.29 0.99
C GLY A 261 4.25 -0.26 0.88
N THR A 262 4.33 0.78 1.71
CA THR A 262 3.37 1.89 1.71
C THR A 262 3.44 2.68 0.40
N THR A 263 2.37 2.65 -0.38
CA THR A 263 2.27 3.40 -1.63
C THR A 263 2.00 4.88 -1.34
N ASP A 264 2.77 5.75 -1.97
CA ASP A 264 2.47 7.18 -2.07
C ASP A 264 1.59 7.40 -3.30
N ALA A 265 0.36 7.89 -3.11
CA ALA A 265 -0.59 8.21 -4.16
C ALA A 265 -0.46 9.68 -4.59
N GLY A 266 0.74 10.06 -5.03
CA GLY A 266 1.08 11.42 -5.40
C GLY A 266 0.11 12.00 -6.43
N LEU A 267 -0.34 13.23 -6.17
CA LEU A 267 -1.25 13.97 -7.03
C LEU A 267 -0.47 14.97 -7.89
N GLU A 268 -0.78 15.01 -9.18
CA GLU A 268 -0.23 15.97 -10.13
C GLU A 268 -1.36 16.80 -10.75
N VAL A 269 -1.27 18.11 -10.61
CA VAL A 269 -2.15 19.06 -11.27
C VAL A 269 -1.67 19.28 -12.70
N LEU A 270 -2.54 19.00 -13.67
CA LEU A 270 -2.24 19.15 -15.10
C LEU A 270 -2.61 20.54 -15.61
N SER A 271 -3.71 21.12 -15.12
CA SER A 271 -4.14 22.46 -15.48
C SER A 271 -5.01 23.10 -14.40
N HIS A 272 -4.98 24.43 -14.36
CA HIS A 272 -5.92 25.23 -13.58
C HIS A 272 -7.04 25.65 -14.53
N GLY A 273 -8.30 25.36 -14.18
CA GLY A 273 -9.45 25.79 -14.97
C GLY A 273 -9.46 27.30 -15.13
N HIS A 274 -9.21 27.79 -16.34
CA HIS A 274 -9.45 29.19 -16.68
C HIS A 274 -10.95 29.31 -16.96
N GLY A 275 -11.71 29.71 -15.94
CA GLY A 275 -13.10 30.12 -16.12
C GLY A 275 -13.13 31.42 -16.91
N HIS A 276 -13.30 31.33 -18.23
CA HIS A 276 -13.82 32.49 -18.96
C HIS A 276 -15.26 32.68 -18.50
N GLY A 277 -15.49 33.69 -17.67
CA GLY A 277 -16.83 34.17 -17.41
C GLY A 277 -17.43 34.59 -18.73
N ASP A 278 -18.44 33.86 -19.22
CA ASP A 278 -19.34 34.34 -20.25
C ASP A 278 -20.10 35.52 -19.64
N ASN A 279 -19.50 36.70 -19.69
CA ASN A 279 -20.16 37.95 -19.34
C ASN A 279 -21.06 38.37 -20.51
N GLY A 280 -22.02 37.49 -20.85
CA GLY A 280 -23.20 37.88 -21.59
C GLY A 280 -24.09 38.70 -20.67
N ASN A 281 -23.82 40.02 -20.56
CA ASN A 281 -24.80 41.10 -20.47
C ASN A 281 -24.19 42.44 -20.00
N ALA A 282 -24.08 43.40 -20.93
CA ALA A 282 -24.35 44.83 -20.73
C ALA A 282 -24.59 45.40 -22.14
N GLY A 283 -25.84 45.63 -22.58
CA GLY A 283 -26.53 46.91 -22.37
C GLY A 283 -25.69 48.05 -22.98
N GLY A 284 -25.94 48.60 -24.16
CA GLY A 284 -27.18 49.25 -24.58
C GLY A 284 -26.89 50.75 -24.79
N GLY A 285 -27.26 51.29 -25.94
CA GLY A 285 -27.57 52.72 -26.09
C GLY A 285 -26.49 53.68 -26.62
N ALA A 286 -26.72 54.11 -27.87
CA ALA A 286 -26.79 55.50 -28.33
C ALA A 286 -25.53 56.38 -28.54
N ALA A 287 -25.56 57.00 -29.74
CA ALA A 287 -25.15 58.37 -30.09
C ALA A 287 -23.69 58.66 -30.51
N GLY A 288 -23.53 58.83 -31.83
CA GLY A 288 -23.16 60.13 -32.41
C GLY A 288 -21.68 60.50 -32.52
N LYS A 289 -21.14 60.41 -33.74
CA LYS A 289 -20.76 61.57 -34.58
C LYS A 289 -20.43 61.11 -36.00
#